data_AF-A0A3D8VDW5-F1
#
_entry.id   AF-A0A3D8VDW5-F1
#
_cell.length_a   1.000
_cell.length_b   1.000
_cell.length_c   1.000
_cell.angle_alpha   90.00
_cell.angle_beta   90.00
_cell.angle_gamma   90.00
#
_symmetry.space_group_name_H-M   'P 1'
#
loop_
_entity.id
_entity.type
_entity.pdbx_description
1 polymer ?
#
loop_
_entity_poly.entity_id
_entity_poly.type
_entity_poly.pdbx_seq_one_letter_code
_entity_poly.pdbx_strand_id
1 'polypeptide(L)'
;MTNSASKAVAYGTIGGIIGGIIFGIMMHMQGMIVMLAGTMGSESAVMGWMIHMIISVIFGISFGVLTFVIRNIWALAIVFGIGIWIVGPLVIMPMMMGMGTNLAN
;
A
#
# COMPACT_ATOMS: atom_id res chain seq x y z
N MET A 1 -19.11 -18.43 -10.86
CA MET A 1 -18.42 -17.13 -10.72
C MET A 1 -17.59 -17.01 -9.44
N THR A 2 -17.87 -17.78 -8.38
CA THR A 2 -17.16 -17.72 -7.08
C THR A 2 -15.68 -18.11 -7.13
N ASN A 3 -15.31 -19.11 -7.94
CA ASN A 3 -13.92 -19.62 -7.97
C ASN A 3 -12.88 -18.60 -8.46
N SER A 4 -13.24 -17.68 -9.35
CA SER A 4 -12.28 -16.69 -9.87
C SER A 4 -12.07 -15.56 -8.86
N ALA A 5 -13.16 -15.03 -8.29
CA ALA A 5 -13.09 -13.97 -7.28
C ALA A 5 -12.30 -14.42 -6.04
N SER A 6 -12.58 -15.62 -5.51
CA SER A 6 -11.83 -16.17 -4.37
C SER A 6 -10.35 -16.36 -4.68
N LYS A 7 -10.00 -16.76 -5.91
CA LYS A 7 -8.58 -16.86 -6.34
C LYS A 7 -7.91 -15.49 -6.41
N ALA A 8 -8.58 -14.48 -6.97
CA ALA A 8 -8.03 -13.13 -7.02
C ALA A 8 -7.80 -12.54 -5.63
N VAL A 9 -8.74 -12.75 -4.69
CA VAL A 9 -8.56 -12.36 -3.29
C VAL A 9 -7.38 -13.12 -2.67
N ALA A 10 -7.31 -14.44 -2.83
CA ALA A 10 -6.22 -15.24 -2.26
C ALA A 10 -4.84 -14.83 -2.80
N TYR A 11 -4.68 -14.74 -4.12
CA TYR A 11 -3.41 -14.33 -4.73
C TYR A 11 -3.08 -12.86 -4.46
N GLY A 12 -4.09 -11.98 -4.43
CA GLY A 12 -3.93 -10.58 -4.05
C GLY A 12 -3.42 -10.45 -2.61
N THR A 13 -3.99 -11.19 -1.67
CA THR A 13 -3.53 -11.23 -0.27
C THR A 13 -2.10 -11.75 -0.18
N ILE A 14 -1.78 -12.86 -0.86
CA ILE A 14 -0.42 -13.43 -0.85
C ILE A 14 0.58 -12.42 -1.42
N GLY A 15 0.27 -11.81 -2.57
CA GLY A 15 1.10 -10.78 -3.18
C GLY A 15 1.27 -9.55 -2.29
N GLY A 16 0.20 -9.10 -1.64
CA GLY A 16 0.21 -8.00 -0.67
C GLY A 16 1.07 -8.31 0.56
N ILE A 17 1.02 -9.54 1.09
CA ILE A 17 1.86 -9.95 2.21
C ILE A 17 3.34 -9.99 1.80
N ILE A 18 3.67 -10.66 0.69
CA ILE A 18 5.06 -10.78 0.24
C ILE A 18 5.65 -9.40 -0.09
N GLY A 19 4.93 -8.62 -0.90
CA GLY A 19 5.35 -7.25 -1.23
C GLY A 19 5.41 -6.34 -0.01
N GLY A 20 4.43 -6.46 0.89
CA GLY A 20 4.36 -5.71 2.14
C GLY A 20 5.54 -6.01 3.08
N ILE A 21 5.96 -7.26 3.19
CA ILE A 21 7.14 -7.65 3.99
C ILE A 21 8.41 -7.07 3.37
N ILE A 22 8.64 -7.30 2.07
CA ILE A 22 9.86 -6.84 1.38
C ILE A 22 9.96 -5.31 1.48
N PHE A 23 8.91 -4.60 1.11
CA PHE A 23 8.89 -3.14 1.15
C PHE A 23 8.91 -2.61 2.59
N GLY A 24 8.24 -3.29 3.52
CA GLY A 24 8.23 -2.93 4.93
C GLY A 24 9.62 -3.02 5.56
N ILE A 25 10.44 -4.02 5.18
CA ILE A 25 11.84 -4.12 5.62
C ILE A 25 12.63 -2.91 5.13
N MET A 26 12.46 -2.54 3.85
CA MET A 26 13.13 -1.37 3.28
C MET A 26 12.70 -0.08 4.02
N MET A 27 11.41 0.10 4.27
CA MET A 27 10.89 1.24 5.03
C MET A 27 11.41 1.25 6.46
N HIS A 28 11.55 0.08 7.10
CA HIS A 28 12.06 -0.01 8.46
C HIS A 28 13.53 0.42 8.53
N MET A 29 14.34 -0.07 7.59
CA MET A 29 15.77 0.30 7.49
C MET A 29 15.96 1.81 7.25
N GLN A 30 15.00 2.45 6.58
CA GLN A 30 14.99 3.90 6.33
C GLN A 30 14.32 4.72 7.45
N GLY A 31 13.86 4.09 8.53
CA GLY A 31 13.14 4.75 9.63
C GLY A 31 11.71 5.20 9.30
N MET A 32 11.21 4.89 8.09
CA MET A 32 9.88 5.33 7.62
C MET A 32 8.71 4.59 8.27
N ILE A 33 8.95 3.39 8.85
CA ILE A 33 7.91 2.66 9.59
C ILE A 33 7.44 3.44 10.82
N VAL A 34 8.36 4.08 11.54
CA VAL A 34 8.02 4.90 12.72
C VAL A 34 7.33 6.20 12.28
N MET A 35 7.76 6.80 11.17
CA MET A 35 7.07 7.93 10.57
C MET A 35 5.60 7.60 10.23
N LEU A 36 5.33 6.42 9.66
CA LEU A 36 3.98 5.97 9.39
C LEU A 36 3.16 5.79 10.68
N ALA A 37 3.75 5.22 11.73
CA ALA A 37 3.11 5.12 13.04
C ALA A 37 2.76 6.51 13.61
N GLY A 38 3.63 7.50 13.37
CA GLY A 38 3.44 8.89 13.80
C GLY A 38 2.18 9.53 13.21
N THR A 39 1.74 9.11 12.03
CA THR A 39 0.46 9.58 11.45
C THR A 39 -0.78 9.16 12.27
N MET A 40 -0.63 8.18 13.16
CA MET A 40 -1.64 7.76 14.14
C MET A 40 -1.28 8.16 15.58
N GLY A 41 -0.31 9.06 15.77
CA GLY A 41 0.13 9.51 17.09
C GLY A 41 0.91 8.47 17.89
N SER A 42 1.51 7.46 17.24
CA SER A 42 2.32 6.42 17.88
C SER A 42 3.77 6.47 17.41
N GLU A 43 4.71 6.22 18.33
CA GLU A 43 6.14 6.05 17.99
C GLU A 43 6.55 4.57 17.91
N SER A 44 5.58 3.65 18.03
CA SER A 44 5.86 2.21 18.04
C SER A 44 6.12 1.68 16.64
N ALA A 45 7.31 1.11 16.44
CA ALA A 45 7.64 0.40 15.20
C ALA A 45 6.68 -0.75 14.91
N VAL A 46 6.17 -1.43 15.94
CA VAL A 46 5.18 -2.51 15.80
C VAL A 46 3.87 -1.98 15.26
N MET A 47 3.43 -0.81 15.74
CA MET A 47 2.21 -0.15 15.23
C MET A 47 2.38 0.23 13.75
N GLY A 48 3.52 0.82 13.37
CA GLY A 48 3.83 1.16 11.99
C GLY A 48 3.83 -0.06 11.06
N TRP A 49 4.42 -1.17 11.51
CA TRP A 49 4.39 -2.43 10.79
C TRP A 49 2.97 -2.99 10.62
N MET A 50 2.14 -2.93 11.65
CA MET A 50 0.77 -3.40 11.58
C MET A 50 -0.05 -2.58 10.56
N ILE A 51 0.04 -1.25 10.62
CA ILE A 51 -0.62 -0.35 9.65
C ILE A 51 -0.15 -0.66 8.24
N HIS A 52 1.17 -0.76 8.04
CA HIS A 52 1.76 -1.06 6.74
C HIS A 52 1.27 -2.40 6.16
N MET A 53 1.22 -3.44 6.98
CA MET A 53 0.75 -4.77 6.54
C MET A 53 -0.74 -4.77 6.18
N ILE A 54 -1.58 -4.04 6.94
CA ILE A 54 -3.01 -3.89 6.62
C ILE A 54 -3.17 -3.21 5.25
N ILE A 55 -2.47 -2.09 5.02
CA ILE A 55 -2.50 -1.37 3.75
C ILE A 55 -2.01 -2.27 2.60
N SER A 56 -0.93 -3.03 2.82
CA SER A 56 -0.35 -3.93 1.82
C SER A 56 -1.33 -5.02 1.40
N VAL A 57 -2.06 -5.62 2.35
CA VAL A 57 -3.10 -6.62 2.05
C VAL A 57 -4.28 -5.98 1.29
N ILE A 58 -4.74 -4.80 1.72
CA ILE A 58 -5.84 -4.09 1.04
C ILE A 58 -5.48 -3.82 -0.42
N PHE A 59 -4.30 -3.24 -0.68
CA PHE A 59 -3.86 -2.96 -2.05
C PHE A 59 -3.61 -4.23 -2.86
N GLY A 60 -3.06 -5.28 -2.26
CA GLY A 60 -2.89 -6.57 -2.92
C GLY A 60 -4.23 -7.17 -3.39
N ILE A 61 -5.25 -7.15 -2.52
CA ILE A 61 -6.60 -7.61 -2.86
C ILE A 61 -7.22 -6.70 -3.94
N SER A 62 -7.14 -5.38 -3.78
CA SER A 62 -7.67 -4.43 -4.78
C SER A 62 -7.04 -4.65 -6.16
N PHE A 63 -5.72 -4.83 -6.21
CA PHE A 63 -5.01 -5.14 -7.45
C PHE A 63 -5.51 -6.45 -8.07
N GLY A 64 -5.59 -7.52 -7.26
CA GLY A 64 -6.08 -8.82 -7.70
C GLY A 64 -7.50 -8.74 -8.28
N VAL A 65 -8.41 -8.00 -7.64
CA VAL A 65 -9.79 -7.81 -8.13
C VAL A 65 -9.82 -6.96 -9.40
N LEU A 66 -9.00 -5.93 -9.52
CA LEU A 66 -8.95 -5.08 -10.72
C LEU A 66 -8.52 -5.83 -11.98
N THR A 67 -7.84 -6.97 -11.85
CA THR A 67 -7.50 -7.85 -12.99
C THR A 67 -8.72 -8.38 -13.74
N PHE A 68 -9.91 -8.40 -13.11
CA PHE A 68 -11.15 -8.77 -13.79
C PHE A 68 -11.66 -7.70 -14.76
N VAL A 69 -11.35 -6.43 -14.48
CA VAL A 69 -11.80 -5.29 -15.27
C VAL A 69 -10.75 -4.94 -16.34
N ILE A 70 -9.48 -4.94 -15.94
CA ILE A 70 -8.37 -4.54 -16.80
C ILE A 70 -7.50 -5.77 -17.10
N ARG A 71 -7.60 -6.27 -18.34
CA ARG A 71 -6.84 -7.44 -18.80
C ARG A 71 -5.35 -7.18 -19.03
N ASN A 72 -4.97 -5.93 -19.33
CA ASN A 72 -3.56 -5.58 -19.51
C ASN A 72 -2.89 -5.40 -18.14
N ILE A 73 -2.22 -6.46 -17.69
CA ILE A 73 -1.60 -6.51 -16.36
C ILE A 73 -0.51 -5.45 -16.18
N TRP A 74 0.24 -5.12 -17.25
CA TRP A 74 1.32 -4.13 -17.20
C TRP A 74 0.76 -2.72 -17.04
N ALA A 75 -0.25 -2.38 -17.83
CA ALA A 75 -0.94 -1.09 -17.70
C ALA A 75 -1.57 -0.95 -16.31
N LEU A 76 -2.21 -2.01 -15.80
CA LEU A 76 -2.78 -2.03 -14.46
C LEU A 76 -1.69 -1.82 -13.40
N ALA A 77 -0.58 -2.54 -13.44
CA ALA A 77 0.53 -2.43 -12.49
C ALA A 77 1.13 -1.02 -12.45
N ILE A 78 1.38 -0.43 -13.62
CA ILE A 78 1.96 0.91 -13.72
C ILE A 78 0.99 1.96 -13.17
N VAL A 79 -0.26 1.98 -13.66
CA VAL A 79 -1.25 2.99 -13.26
C VAL A 79 -1.60 2.83 -11.79
N PHE A 80 -1.80 1.60 -11.31
CA PHE A 80 -2.11 1.33 -9.92
C PHE A 80 -0.95 1.74 -9.01
N GLY A 81 0.28 1.34 -9.35
CA GLY A 81 1.50 1.69 -8.60
C GLY A 81 1.73 3.20 -8.52
N ILE A 82 1.65 3.90 -9.64
CA ILE A 82 1.78 5.36 -9.67
C ILE A 82 0.65 6.01 -8.87
N GLY A 83 -0.59 5.54 -9.05
CA GLY A 83 -1.76 6.05 -8.34
C GLY A 83 -1.62 5.95 -6.83
N ILE A 84 -1.26 4.79 -6.29
CA ILE A 84 -1.07 4.62 -4.84
C ILE A 84 0.10 5.45 -4.30
N TRP A 85 1.16 5.64 -5.08
CA TRP A 85 2.32 6.44 -4.66
C TRP A 85 1.99 7.93 -4.58
N ILE A 86 1.19 8.42 -5.52
CA ILE A 86 0.67 9.80 -5.48
C ILE A 86 -0.27 9.96 -4.29
N VAL A 87 -1.23 9.05 -4.14
CA VAL A 87 -2.28 9.16 -3.12
C VAL A 87 -1.71 9.03 -1.71
N GLY A 88 -0.89 8.01 -1.43
CA GLY A 88 -0.40 7.75 -0.07
C GLY A 88 0.71 8.72 0.37
N PRO A 89 1.97 8.50 -0.06
CA PRO A 89 3.11 9.32 0.35
C PRO A 89 3.09 10.80 -0.05
N LEU A 90 2.56 11.18 -1.22
CA LEU A 90 2.66 12.57 -1.71
C LEU A 90 1.48 13.45 -1.27
N VAL A 91 0.33 12.85 -1.00
CA VAL A 91 -0.91 13.58 -0.68
C VAL A 91 -1.35 13.28 0.74
N ILE A 92 -1.73 12.04 1.06
CA ILE A 92 -2.34 11.71 2.35
C ILE A 92 -1.36 11.90 3.52
N MET A 93 -0.16 11.34 3.46
CA MET A 93 0.79 11.43 4.58
C MET A 93 1.16 12.88 4.94
N PRO A 94 1.54 13.75 3.98
CA PRO A 94 1.86 15.14 4.27
C PRO A 94 0.68 15.93 4.82
N MET A 95 -0.54 15.68 4.32
CA MET A 95 -1.76 16.30 4.84
C MET A 95 -2.04 15.88 6.28
N MET A 96 -1.89 14.59 6.59
CA MET A 96 -2.05 14.08 7.97
C MET A 96 -1.02 14.67 8.93
N MET A 97 0.16 15.03 8.44
CA MET A 97 1.22 15.69 9.19
C MET A 97 1.11 17.22 9.22
N GLY A 98 0.05 17.80 8.64
CA GLY A 98 -0.18 19.25 8.61
C GLY A 98 0.72 20.02 7.63
N MET A 99 1.44 19.34 6.73
CA MET A 99 2.39 19.95 5.78
C MET A 99 1.77 20.33 4.43
N GLY A 100 0.46 20.12 4.21
CA GLY A 100 -0.20 20.35 2.91
C GLY A 100 0.00 19.18 1.94
N THR A 101 -0.01 19.40 0.62
CA THR A 101 0.25 18.37 -0.40
C THR A 101 1.64 18.55 -1.02
N ASN A 102 2.44 17.49 -1.11
CA ASN A 102 3.78 17.51 -1.72
C ASN A 102 3.77 17.38 -3.26
N LEU A 103 2.63 17.66 -3.91
CA LEU A 103 2.50 17.58 -5.38
C LEU A 103 3.10 18.77 -6.12
N ALA A 104 3.32 19.88 -5.43
CA ALA A 104 3.71 21.17 -6.02
C ALA A 104 4.96 21.79 -5.35
N ASN A 105 5.75 21.00 -4.62
CA ASN A 105 7.04 21.44 -4.08
C ASN A 105 8.09 21.56 -5.19
#